data_AF-A0A926PE01-F1
#
_entry.id   AF-A0A926PE01-F1
#
_cell.length_a   1.000
_cell.length_b   1.000
_cell.length_c   1.000
_cell.angle_alpha   90.00
_cell.angle_beta   90.00
_cell.angle_gamma   90.00
#
_symmetry.space_group_name_H-M   'P 1'
#
loop_
_entity.id
_entity.type
_entity.pdbx_description
1 polymer ?
#
loop_
_entity_poly.entity_id
_entity_poly.type
_entity_poly.pdbx_seq_one_letter_code
_entity_poly.pdbx_strand_id
1 'polypeptide(L)'
;MLSDSRNQDPGTLENNLERIVYRYENSYKNPGEAVEPIEIPDISEVRDAFEEICTSLNIDRIIIFFDEAAHVFRPEQQRQFFTLFRDFRSPYISCNAAVYPGVTHYGNFFEPTHDATFKQIERDILEPDYLHIMWKMFSKQADDGTRIALEKQRNLFNTLALSASGNPRIFFKTISKCSKVNVSEVESVIRNYYRAEIWSEHTKLGEKYTGHKTLVDWGRNFLENQVLQAIHNKNHWQISNGKEELTVYFWIHKDVPEMVKEALRLLCYTGIIRKIDDGVRNSHSKIGTRYEIKYGCVLSLDSNPQSYSEILGRNLDIRRINEFGANHSAYQSLPQQNLREVQDEEIAETVRKQLLQDINVLDLTDWQKEKLKGVGVITIESLLSLDEEYLINKIYQVGPIRARTMKNAAIAELLEYLSG
;
A
#
# COMPACT_ATOMS: atom_id res chain seq x y z
N MET A 1 -14.56 -30.87 26.75
CA MET A 1 -14.11 -30.71 28.14
C MET A 1 -13.34 -29.40 28.17
N LEU A 2 -13.99 -28.34 28.66
CA LEU A 2 -13.35 -27.05 28.89
C LEU A 2 -12.49 -27.22 30.14
N SER A 3 -11.17 -27.18 30.01
CA SER A 3 -10.28 -27.10 31.16
C SER A 3 -10.51 -25.76 31.83
N ASP A 4 -10.89 -25.75 33.12
CA ASP A 4 -10.86 -24.56 33.96
C ASP A 4 -9.40 -24.10 34.12
N SER A 5 -8.95 -23.24 33.20
CA SER A 5 -7.66 -22.53 33.20
C SER A 5 -7.52 -21.59 34.41
N ARG A 6 -8.64 -21.23 35.06
CA ARG A 6 -8.72 -20.34 36.22
C ARG A 6 -7.97 -20.81 37.48
N ASN A 7 -7.44 -22.03 37.50
CA ASN A 7 -6.69 -22.60 38.62
C ASN A 7 -5.20 -22.87 38.32
N GLN A 8 -4.66 -22.38 37.20
CA GLN A 8 -3.23 -22.52 36.94
C GLN A 8 -2.43 -21.52 37.78
N ASP A 9 -1.37 -22.03 38.43
CA ASP A 9 -0.40 -21.19 39.13
C ASP A 9 0.23 -20.19 38.15
N PRO A 10 0.23 -18.87 38.44
CA PRO A 10 0.76 -17.84 37.53
C PRO A 10 2.19 -18.13 37.03
N GLY A 11 3.05 -18.67 37.91
CA GLY A 11 4.42 -19.05 37.53
C GLY A 11 4.49 -20.23 36.56
N THR A 12 3.49 -21.10 36.56
CA THR A 12 3.40 -22.23 35.62
C THR A 12 2.91 -21.75 34.25
N LEU A 13 1.93 -20.83 34.21
CA LEU A 13 1.43 -20.23 32.97
C LEU A 13 2.50 -19.40 32.26
N GLU A 14 3.23 -18.55 32.98
CA GLU A 14 4.34 -17.75 32.45
C GLU A 14 5.41 -18.65 31.81
N ASN A 15 5.86 -19.70 32.52
CA ASN A 15 6.82 -20.67 31.99
C ASN A 15 6.28 -21.42 30.75
N ASN A 16 4.99 -21.72 30.69
CA ASN A 16 4.37 -22.39 29.55
C ASN A 16 4.29 -21.48 28.32
N LEU A 17 3.93 -20.22 28.51
CA LEU A 17 3.93 -19.19 27.45
C LEU A 17 5.33 -18.95 26.92
N GLU A 18 6.32 -18.74 27.79
CA GLU A 18 7.72 -18.59 27.39
C GLU A 18 8.23 -19.79 26.58
N ARG A 19 7.89 -21.01 27.02
CA ARG A 19 8.26 -22.24 26.30
C ARG A 19 7.60 -22.32 24.93
N ILE A 20 6.35 -21.89 24.79
CA ILE A 20 5.63 -21.87 23.51
C ILE A 20 6.22 -20.82 22.57
N VAL A 21 6.47 -19.60 23.07
CA VAL A 21 7.13 -18.53 22.30
C VAL A 21 8.48 -19.03 21.79
N TYR A 22 9.29 -19.63 22.66
CA TYR A 22 10.58 -20.21 22.28
C TYR A 22 10.43 -21.29 21.19
N ARG A 23 9.42 -22.17 21.27
CA ARG A 23 9.17 -23.19 20.24
C ARG A 23 8.76 -22.58 18.91
N TYR A 24 7.88 -21.58 18.89
CA TYR A 24 7.50 -20.89 17.66
C TYR A 24 8.69 -20.14 17.05
N GLU A 25 9.49 -19.43 17.85
CA GLU A 25 10.69 -18.73 17.38
C GLU A 25 11.75 -19.69 16.81
N ASN A 26 11.82 -20.92 17.29
CA ASN A 26 12.76 -21.94 16.82
C ASN A 26 12.18 -22.91 15.78
N SER A 27 10.90 -22.77 15.42
CA SER A 27 10.20 -23.68 14.50
C SER A 27 10.86 -23.76 13.12
N TYR A 28 11.50 -22.67 12.66
CA TYR A 28 12.26 -22.64 11.41
C TYR A 28 13.41 -23.67 11.35
N LYS A 29 13.89 -24.16 12.50
CA LYS A 29 14.96 -25.17 12.56
C LYS A 29 14.46 -26.57 12.22
N ASN A 30 13.16 -26.84 12.42
CA ASN A 30 12.53 -28.14 12.15
C ASN A 30 11.24 -27.95 11.31
N PRO A 31 11.36 -27.64 10.00
CA PRO A 31 10.20 -27.43 9.13
C PRO A 31 9.27 -28.66 9.11
N GLY A 32 7.97 -28.45 9.30
CA GLY A 32 6.95 -29.51 9.27
C GLY A 32 6.58 -30.11 10.63
N GLU A 33 7.32 -29.80 11.71
CA GLU A 33 6.89 -30.15 13.07
C GLU A 33 5.86 -29.15 13.60
N ALA A 34 4.66 -29.63 13.93
CA ALA A 34 3.63 -28.80 14.53
C ALA A 34 3.99 -28.45 15.98
N VAL A 35 3.99 -27.15 16.30
CA VAL A 35 4.07 -26.70 17.70
C VAL A 35 2.69 -26.89 18.32
N GLU A 36 2.58 -27.81 19.29
CA GLU A 36 1.33 -27.98 20.02
C GLU A 36 1.07 -26.75 20.93
N PRO A 37 -0.08 -26.07 20.77
CA PRO A 37 -0.46 -24.94 21.60
C PRO A 37 -1.02 -25.45 22.94
N ILE A 38 -0.13 -25.88 23.82
CA ILE A 38 -0.50 -26.39 25.15
C ILE A 38 -0.77 -25.19 26.08
N GLU A 39 -2.00 -25.04 26.56
CA GLU A 39 -2.38 -24.04 27.59
C GLU A 39 -2.19 -22.56 27.18
N ILE A 40 -2.33 -22.25 25.89
CA ILE A 40 -2.50 -20.84 25.47
C ILE A 40 -3.92 -20.41 25.89
N PRO A 41 -4.07 -19.31 26.66
CA PRO A 41 -5.39 -18.82 27.04
C PRO A 41 -6.17 -18.38 25.81
N ASP A 42 -7.47 -18.64 25.82
CA ASP A 42 -8.35 -18.16 24.76
C ASP A 42 -8.51 -16.64 24.83
N ILE A 43 -8.86 -16.02 23.70
CA ILE A 43 -9.08 -14.57 23.63
C ILE A 43 -10.14 -14.09 24.62
N SER A 44 -11.14 -14.94 24.90
CA SER A 44 -12.16 -14.70 25.93
C SER A 44 -11.54 -14.56 27.33
N GLU A 45 -10.65 -15.49 27.71
CA GLU A 45 -9.97 -15.48 29.01
C GLU A 45 -9.09 -14.25 29.17
N VAL A 46 -8.38 -13.85 28.11
CA VAL A 46 -7.56 -12.62 28.13
C VAL A 46 -8.45 -11.39 28.32
N ARG A 47 -9.59 -11.32 27.64
CA ARG A 47 -10.53 -10.19 27.79
C ARG A 47 -11.14 -10.13 29.18
N ASP A 48 -11.51 -11.27 29.75
CA ASP A 48 -12.05 -11.35 31.11
C ASP A 48 -11.01 -10.88 32.13
N ALA A 49 -9.73 -11.27 31.96
CA ALA A 49 -8.65 -10.77 32.81
C ALA A 49 -8.50 -9.24 32.73
N PHE A 50 -8.58 -8.65 31.53
CA PHE A 50 -8.58 -7.19 31.38
C PHE A 50 -9.79 -6.53 32.04
N GLU A 51 -10.97 -7.13 31.94
CA GLU A 51 -12.20 -6.64 32.59
C GLU A 51 -12.10 -6.69 34.12
N GLU A 52 -11.53 -7.76 34.68
CA GLU A 52 -11.25 -7.87 36.11
C GLU A 52 -10.26 -6.80 36.58
N ILE A 53 -9.18 -6.56 35.83
CA ILE A 53 -8.23 -5.47 36.11
C ILE A 53 -8.95 -4.12 36.09
N CYS A 54 -9.76 -3.88 35.05
CA CYS A 54 -10.49 -2.62 34.92
C CYS A 54 -11.47 -2.39 36.07
N THR A 55 -12.22 -3.42 36.44
CA THR A 55 -13.22 -3.37 37.51
C THR A 55 -12.57 -3.21 38.89
N SER A 56 -11.49 -3.95 39.16
CA SER A 56 -10.80 -3.91 40.45
C SER A 56 -10.03 -2.61 40.69
N LEU A 57 -9.50 -1.99 39.63
CA LEU A 57 -8.73 -0.74 39.70
C LEU A 57 -9.54 0.51 39.34
N ASN A 58 -10.84 0.37 39.04
CA ASN A 58 -11.71 1.44 38.55
C ASN A 58 -11.11 2.19 37.33
N ILE A 59 -10.62 1.41 36.36
CA ILE A 59 -10.15 1.90 35.07
C ILE A 59 -11.29 1.77 34.07
N ASP A 60 -11.71 2.87 33.46
CA ASP A 60 -12.84 2.87 32.52
C ASP A 60 -12.55 2.06 31.25
N ARG A 61 -11.32 2.18 30.74
CA ARG A 61 -10.90 1.56 29.48
C ARG A 61 -9.38 1.53 29.33
N ILE A 62 -8.88 0.45 28.75
CA ILE A 62 -7.51 0.29 28.29
C ILE A 62 -7.48 0.52 26.77
N ILE A 63 -6.53 1.34 26.31
CA ILE A 63 -6.34 1.64 24.90
C ILE A 63 -5.01 1.07 24.45
N ILE A 64 -5.05 0.16 23.47
CA ILE A 64 -3.88 -0.54 22.95
C ILE A 64 -3.55 0.03 21.58
N PHE A 65 -2.30 0.44 21.40
CA PHE A 65 -1.76 0.95 20.16
C PHE A 65 -0.75 -0.03 19.57
N PHE A 66 -1.05 -0.58 18.40
CA PHE A 66 -0.17 -1.43 17.63
C PHE A 66 0.54 -0.57 16.58
N ASP A 67 1.83 -0.35 16.75
CA ASP A 67 2.67 0.30 15.73
C ASP A 67 3.16 -0.72 14.70
N GLU A 68 3.27 -0.31 13.44
CA GLU A 68 3.60 -1.19 12.30
C GLU A 68 2.85 -2.54 12.31
N ALA A 69 1.55 -2.48 12.63
CA ALA A 69 0.73 -3.64 12.96
C ALA A 69 0.74 -4.67 11.82
N ALA A 70 1.10 -5.91 12.17
CA ALA A 70 1.20 -7.05 11.27
C ALA A 70 2.15 -6.86 10.07
N HIS A 71 2.94 -5.78 10.00
CA HIS A 71 3.76 -5.50 8.83
C HIS A 71 4.89 -6.53 8.60
N VAL A 72 5.40 -7.10 9.68
CA VAL A 72 6.44 -8.14 9.63
C VAL A 72 5.86 -9.52 9.26
N PHE A 73 4.55 -9.69 9.38
CA PHE A 73 3.88 -10.96 9.18
C PHE A 73 3.70 -11.30 7.71
N ARG A 74 3.80 -12.59 7.40
CA ARG A 74 3.33 -13.12 6.13
C ARG A 74 1.81 -12.86 6.05
N PRO A 75 1.26 -12.57 4.89
CA PRO A 75 -0.14 -12.14 4.85
C PRO A 75 -1.17 -13.14 5.40
N GLU A 76 -0.93 -14.45 5.39
CA GLU A 76 -1.74 -15.40 6.18
C GLU A 76 -1.78 -15.06 7.67
N GLN A 77 -0.62 -14.74 8.25
CA GLN A 77 -0.51 -14.30 9.63
C GLN A 77 -1.10 -12.90 9.84
N GLN A 78 -1.07 -12.01 8.84
CA GLN A 78 -1.78 -10.73 8.90
C GLN A 78 -3.30 -10.94 9.01
N ARG A 79 -3.87 -11.85 8.21
CA ARG A 79 -5.30 -12.22 8.27
C ARG A 79 -5.69 -12.75 9.65
N GLN A 80 -4.85 -13.60 10.23
CA GLN A 80 -5.04 -14.10 11.59
C GLN A 80 -4.94 -12.98 12.64
N PHE A 81 -3.95 -12.09 12.51
CA PHE A 81 -3.80 -10.93 13.40
C PHE A 81 -5.03 -10.02 13.39
N PHE A 82 -5.60 -9.71 12.22
CA PHE A 82 -6.79 -8.84 12.17
C PHE A 82 -8.07 -9.53 12.66
N THR A 83 -8.15 -10.85 12.52
CA THR A 83 -9.21 -11.63 13.18
C THR A 83 -9.10 -11.50 14.71
N LEU A 84 -7.89 -11.68 15.25
CA LEU A 84 -7.60 -11.46 16.68
C LEU A 84 -7.89 -10.01 17.11
N PHE A 85 -7.46 -9.03 16.32
CA PHE A 85 -7.64 -7.59 16.60
C PHE A 85 -9.13 -7.23 16.74
N ARG A 86 -10.01 -7.79 15.90
CA ARG A 86 -11.47 -7.64 16.01
C ARG A 86 -11.99 -8.28 17.28
N ASP A 87 -11.61 -9.53 17.52
CA ASP A 87 -12.16 -10.34 18.62
C ASP A 87 -11.71 -9.85 20.01
N PHE A 88 -10.56 -9.17 20.06
CA PHE A 88 -10.00 -8.60 21.28
C PHE A 88 -10.75 -7.36 21.79
N ARG A 89 -11.56 -6.72 20.94
CA ARG A 89 -12.34 -5.54 21.32
C ARG A 89 -13.41 -5.88 22.36
N SER A 90 -13.52 -5.03 23.38
CA SER A 90 -14.54 -5.14 24.43
C SER A 90 -14.98 -3.75 24.92
N PRO A 91 -15.99 -3.64 25.82
CA PRO A 91 -16.31 -2.35 26.45
C PRO A 91 -15.13 -1.69 27.17
N TYR A 92 -14.21 -2.51 27.70
CA TYR A 92 -13.02 -2.11 28.46
C TYR A 92 -11.74 -2.04 27.62
N ILE A 93 -11.73 -2.56 26.39
CA ILE A 93 -10.53 -2.58 25.52
C ILE A 93 -10.84 -1.90 24.19
N SER A 94 -10.04 -0.90 23.83
CA SER A 94 -10.02 -0.31 22.49
C SER A 94 -8.67 -0.53 21.83
N CYS A 95 -8.72 -1.10 20.63
CA CYS A 95 -7.53 -1.35 19.82
C CYS A 95 -7.38 -0.30 18.71
N ASN A 96 -6.17 0.18 18.49
CA ASN A 96 -5.80 1.06 17.39
C ASN A 96 -4.55 0.48 16.71
N ALA A 97 -4.57 0.35 15.39
CA ALA A 97 -3.45 -0.19 14.64
C ALA A 97 -2.98 0.81 13.58
N ALA A 98 -1.67 1.09 13.56
CA ALA A 98 -1.02 1.75 12.44
C ALA A 98 -0.64 0.69 11.40
N VAL A 99 -1.17 0.83 10.19
CA VAL A 99 -1.02 -0.16 9.11
C VAL A 99 -0.50 0.52 7.86
N TYR A 100 0.22 -0.23 7.03
CA TYR A 100 0.72 0.29 5.76
C TYR A 100 -0.33 0.15 4.65
N PRO A 101 -0.66 1.23 3.94
CA PRO A 101 -1.65 1.18 2.89
C PRO A 101 -1.17 0.29 1.74
N GLY A 102 -2.09 -0.51 1.21
CA GLY A 102 -1.84 -1.38 0.06
C GLY A 102 -1.20 -2.73 0.40
N VAL A 103 -0.38 -2.86 1.43
CA VAL A 103 0.33 -4.13 1.73
C VAL A 103 -0.18 -4.86 2.96
N THR A 104 -1.29 -4.38 3.54
CA THR A 104 -1.92 -5.01 4.71
C THR A 104 -3.08 -5.89 4.26
N HIS A 105 -3.07 -7.16 4.67
CA HIS A 105 -4.08 -8.16 4.31
C HIS A 105 -4.96 -8.48 5.53
N TYR A 106 -6.21 -8.04 5.46
CA TYR A 106 -7.18 -8.19 6.55
C TYR A 106 -7.87 -9.55 6.59
N GLY A 107 -7.98 -10.23 5.44
CA GLY A 107 -8.66 -11.51 5.30
C GLY A 107 -10.18 -11.38 5.27
N ASN A 108 -10.87 -12.51 5.30
CA ASN A 108 -12.33 -12.56 5.08
C ASN A 108 -13.15 -12.30 6.35
N PHE A 109 -12.53 -12.37 7.52
CA PHE A 109 -13.22 -12.21 8.80
C PHE A 109 -13.15 -10.80 9.36
N PHE A 110 -12.16 -10.01 8.93
CA PHE A 110 -12.07 -8.60 9.29
C PHE A 110 -12.54 -7.76 8.11
N GLU A 111 -13.71 -7.15 8.25
CA GLU A 111 -14.27 -6.23 7.27
C GLU A 111 -13.97 -4.80 7.72
N PRO A 112 -12.98 -4.10 7.12
CA PRO A 112 -12.52 -2.85 7.68
C PRO A 112 -13.56 -1.72 7.74
N THR A 113 -14.58 -1.77 6.88
CA THR A 113 -15.69 -0.80 6.87
C THR A 113 -16.68 -1.02 8.01
N HIS A 114 -16.73 -2.23 8.57
CA HIS A 114 -17.67 -2.62 9.62
C HIS A 114 -16.97 -2.77 10.99
N ASP A 115 -15.75 -3.31 11.01
CA ASP A 115 -15.02 -3.64 12.23
C ASP A 115 -14.14 -2.49 12.74
N ALA A 116 -13.78 -1.55 11.86
CA ALA A 116 -12.86 -0.46 12.19
C ALA A 116 -13.26 0.88 11.55
N THR A 117 -12.49 1.91 11.90
CA THR A 117 -12.56 3.21 11.24
C THR A 117 -11.17 3.57 10.76
N PHE A 118 -10.98 3.60 9.44
CA PHE A 118 -9.72 4.08 8.90
C PHE A 118 -9.56 5.58 9.11
N LYS A 119 -8.40 5.94 9.64
CA LYS A 119 -7.95 7.33 9.74
C LYS A 119 -6.66 7.44 8.94
N GLN A 120 -6.70 8.28 7.93
CA GLN A 120 -5.50 8.62 7.19
C GLN A 120 -4.63 9.54 8.04
N ILE A 121 -3.35 9.20 8.16
CA ILE A 121 -2.39 9.96 8.97
C ILE A 121 -1.73 11.07 8.13
N GLU A 122 -1.62 10.89 6.81
CA GLU A 122 -1.15 11.96 5.92
C GLU A 122 -2.14 13.12 5.91
N ARG A 123 -1.61 14.33 6.07
CA ARG A 123 -2.41 15.56 5.99
C ARG A 123 -2.72 15.88 4.55
N ASP A 124 -3.93 16.37 4.27
CA ASP A 124 -4.29 16.85 2.95
C ASP A 124 -3.61 18.20 2.69
N ILE A 125 -2.88 18.31 1.57
CA ILE A 125 -2.20 19.56 1.19
C ILE A 125 -3.17 20.63 0.69
N LEU A 126 -4.42 20.25 0.40
CA LEU A 126 -5.49 21.17 0.04
C LEU A 126 -6.21 21.76 1.25
N GLU A 127 -5.98 21.24 2.46
CA GLU A 127 -6.58 21.80 3.68
C GLU A 127 -6.07 23.23 3.93
N PRO A 128 -6.96 24.22 4.20
CA PRO A 128 -6.56 25.62 4.37
C PRO A 128 -5.52 25.87 5.46
N ASP A 129 -5.50 25.02 6.50
CA ASP A 129 -4.58 25.11 7.63
C ASP A 129 -3.36 24.20 7.51
N TYR A 130 -3.19 23.46 6.40
CA TYR A 130 -2.06 22.55 6.17
C TYR A 130 -0.71 23.21 6.47
N LEU A 131 -0.43 24.34 5.82
CA LEU A 131 0.83 25.07 5.98
C LEU A 131 1.01 25.64 7.39
N HIS A 132 -0.09 25.94 8.08
CA HIS A 132 -0.06 26.40 9.48
C HIS A 132 0.27 25.25 10.43
N ILE A 133 -0.37 24.09 10.26
CA ILE A 133 -0.11 22.86 11.03
C ILE A 133 1.35 22.43 10.85
N MET A 134 1.84 22.39 9.59
CA MET A 134 3.24 22.06 9.29
C MET A 134 4.20 23.05 9.95
N TRP A 135 3.86 24.35 9.98
CA TRP A 135 4.68 25.36 10.65
C TRP A 135 4.72 25.15 12.16
N LYS A 136 3.58 24.83 12.79
CA LYS A 136 3.50 24.58 14.24
C LYS A 136 4.31 23.35 14.66
N MET A 137 4.35 22.31 13.83
CA MET A 137 5.19 21.14 14.07
C MET A 137 6.68 21.49 13.91
N PHE A 138 7.02 22.19 12.83
CA PHE A 138 8.37 22.66 12.54
C PHE A 138 8.93 23.54 13.67
N SER A 139 8.20 24.58 14.06
CA SER A 139 8.67 25.59 15.01
C SER A 139 8.91 25.04 16.41
N LYS A 140 8.29 23.91 16.77
CA LYS A 140 8.52 23.22 18.05
C LYS A 140 9.79 22.36 18.06
N GLN A 141 10.34 22.02 16.89
CA GLN A 141 11.47 21.10 16.76
C GLN A 141 12.72 21.76 16.17
N ALA A 142 12.56 22.86 15.42
CA ALA A 142 13.65 23.55 14.77
C ALA A 142 14.47 24.40 15.75
N ASP A 143 15.77 24.51 15.49
CA ASP A 143 16.61 25.51 16.14
C ASP A 143 16.20 26.93 15.72
N ASP A 144 16.51 27.92 16.55
CA ASP A 144 16.12 29.30 16.30
C ASP A 144 16.69 29.87 15.00
N GLY A 145 17.89 29.46 14.59
CA GLY A 145 18.51 29.93 13.35
C GLY A 145 17.72 29.51 12.12
N THR A 146 17.48 28.21 11.99
CA THR A 146 16.70 27.63 10.89
C THR A 146 15.26 28.14 10.91
N ARG A 147 14.65 28.25 12.11
CA ARG A 147 13.30 28.77 12.27
C ARG A 147 13.17 30.20 11.77
N ILE A 148 14.04 31.12 12.23
CA ILE A 148 14.04 32.53 11.81
C ILE A 148 14.31 32.65 10.30
N ALA A 149 15.20 31.83 9.75
CA ALA A 149 15.52 31.87 8.33
C ALA A 149 14.31 31.47 7.45
N LEU A 150 13.60 30.40 7.81
CA LEU A 150 12.39 29.96 7.10
C LEU A 150 11.16 30.83 7.39
N GLU A 151 11.14 31.55 8.52
CA GLU A 151 10.13 32.57 8.81
C GLU A 151 10.26 33.74 7.82
N LYS A 152 11.50 34.23 7.61
CA LYS A 152 11.79 35.28 6.63
C LYS A 152 11.60 34.83 5.18
N GLN A 153 11.83 33.54 4.90
CA GLN A 153 11.71 32.95 3.57
C GLN A 153 10.52 31.99 3.50
N ARG A 154 9.33 32.50 3.78
CA ARG A 154 8.11 31.69 3.90
C ARG A 154 7.79 30.86 2.66
N ASN A 155 8.12 31.34 1.46
CA ASN A 155 7.87 30.60 0.24
C ASN A 155 8.73 29.31 0.17
N LEU A 156 9.97 29.34 0.66
CA LEU A 156 10.82 28.15 0.74
C LEU A 156 10.26 27.12 1.73
N PHE A 157 9.78 27.60 2.88
CA PHE A 157 9.07 26.73 3.82
C PHE A 157 7.87 26.07 3.15
N ASN A 158 7.03 26.87 2.47
CA ASN A 158 5.82 26.36 1.81
C ASN A 158 6.17 25.31 0.74
N THR A 159 7.20 25.55 -0.07
CA THR A 159 7.67 24.59 -1.08
C THR A 159 8.11 23.27 -0.43
N LEU A 160 8.91 23.30 0.64
CA LEU A 160 9.36 22.09 1.34
C LEU A 160 8.18 21.35 2.00
N ALA A 161 7.27 22.08 2.62
CA ALA A 161 6.09 21.51 3.28
C ALA A 161 5.14 20.85 2.27
N LEU A 162 4.82 21.53 1.16
CA LEU A 162 3.97 20.97 0.10
C LEU A 162 4.64 19.75 -0.54
N SER A 163 5.95 19.81 -0.79
CA SER A 163 6.72 18.71 -1.40
C SER A 163 6.62 17.39 -0.65
N ALA A 164 6.43 17.45 0.68
CA ALA A 164 6.29 16.27 1.51
C ALA A 164 4.94 15.55 1.38
N SER A 165 3.94 16.17 0.73
CA SER A 165 2.56 15.68 0.57
C SER A 165 1.99 15.11 1.87
N GLY A 166 1.91 15.93 2.91
CA GLY A 166 1.26 15.51 4.16
C GLY A 166 2.10 14.71 5.14
N ASN A 167 3.33 14.33 4.77
CA ASN A 167 4.22 13.51 5.60
C ASN A 167 5.28 14.37 6.35
N PRO A 168 5.16 14.59 7.67
CA PRO A 168 6.11 15.42 8.42
C PRO A 168 7.53 14.84 8.45
N ARG A 169 7.69 13.52 8.42
CA ARG A 169 9.01 12.87 8.44
C ARG A 169 9.81 13.21 7.18
N ILE A 170 9.16 13.17 6.00
CA ILE A 170 9.79 13.58 4.74
C ILE A 170 10.14 15.07 4.80
N PHE A 171 9.22 15.90 5.29
CA PHE A 171 9.44 17.34 5.43
C PHE A 171 10.65 17.69 6.33
N PHE A 172 10.78 17.07 7.50
CA PHE A 172 11.94 17.28 8.37
C PHE A 172 13.23 16.73 7.75
N LYS A 173 13.16 15.59 7.04
CA LYS A 173 14.31 15.01 6.33
C LYS A 173 14.81 15.91 5.20
N THR A 174 13.93 16.57 4.46
CA THR A 174 14.35 17.53 3.42
C THR A 174 14.89 18.82 4.03
N ILE A 175 14.30 19.32 5.12
CA ILE A 175 14.87 20.46 5.85
C ILE A 175 16.28 20.17 6.37
N SER A 176 16.50 19.01 6.99
CA SER A 176 17.81 18.66 7.55
C SER A 176 18.90 18.52 6.50
N LYS A 177 18.53 18.37 5.22
CA LYS A 177 19.46 18.34 4.08
C LYS A 177 19.80 19.73 3.54
N CYS A 178 19.02 20.76 3.88
CA CYS A 178 19.33 22.13 3.51
C CYS A 178 20.43 22.66 4.43
N SER A 179 21.67 22.73 3.95
CA SER A 179 22.77 23.31 4.73
C SER A 179 22.58 24.80 5.03
N LYS A 180 21.85 25.50 4.15
CA LYS A 180 21.46 26.90 4.26
C LYS A 180 20.04 27.08 3.72
N VAL A 181 19.30 28.01 4.28
CA VAL A 181 17.96 28.36 3.78
C VAL A 181 18.11 29.42 2.68
N ASN A 182 18.16 28.98 1.42
CA ASN A 182 18.09 29.83 0.24
C ASN A 182 17.50 29.04 -0.95
N VAL A 183 17.10 29.73 -2.01
CA VAL A 183 16.44 29.14 -3.18
C VAL A 183 17.27 28.02 -3.80
N SER A 184 18.55 28.30 -4.11
CA SER A 184 19.43 27.34 -4.80
C SER A 184 19.58 26.02 -4.01
N GLU A 185 19.76 26.11 -2.70
CA GLU A 185 19.89 24.94 -1.84
C GLU A 185 18.58 24.13 -1.79
N VAL A 186 17.45 24.81 -1.59
CA VAL A 186 16.14 24.15 -1.52
C VAL A 186 15.79 23.46 -2.84
N GLU A 187 16.04 24.12 -3.99
CA GLU A 187 15.83 23.52 -5.30
C GLU A 187 16.76 22.33 -5.55
N SER A 188 18.02 22.42 -5.10
CA SER A 188 18.96 21.29 -5.14
C SER A 188 18.45 20.10 -4.32
N VAL A 189 18.00 20.34 -3.08
CA VAL A 189 17.43 19.30 -2.20
C VAL A 189 16.19 18.68 -2.84
N ILE A 190 15.27 19.48 -3.41
CA ILE A 190 14.07 18.96 -4.07
C ILE A 190 14.47 18.04 -5.24
N ARG A 191 15.38 18.47 -6.10
CA ARG A 191 15.83 17.65 -7.23
C ARG A 191 16.51 16.37 -6.76
N ASN A 192 17.44 16.44 -5.82
CA ASN A 192 18.20 15.26 -5.39
C ASN A 192 17.34 14.27 -4.61
N TYR A 193 16.52 14.76 -3.67
CA TYR A 193 15.69 13.91 -2.83
C TYR A 193 14.57 13.24 -3.62
N TYR A 194 13.82 14.01 -4.41
CA TYR A 194 12.61 13.50 -5.07
C TYR A 194 12.87 12.84 -6.43
N ARG A 195 14.04 13.04 -7.07
CA ARG A 195 14.44 12.25 -8.26
C ARG A 195 15.16 10.95 -7.92
N ALA A 196 15.82 10.85 -6.76
CA ALA A 196 16.67 9.71 -6.46
C ALA A 196 16.39 9.10 -5.08
N GLU A 197 16.58 9.85 -4.00
CA GLU A 197 16.57 9.27 -2.65
C GLU A 197 15.22 8.65 -2.27
N ILE A 198 14.11 9.29 -2.61
CA ILE A 198 12.78 8.76 -2.28
C ILE A 198 12.48 7.44 -2.99
N TRP A 199 13.09 7.22 -4.16
CA TRP A 199 12.94 5.99 -4.94
C TRP A 199 13.84 4.86 -4.45
N SER A 200 14.83 5.16 -3.62
CA SER A 200 15.81 4.16 -3.16
C SER A 200 15.15 3.01 -2.39
N GLU A 201 14.21 3.31 -1.50
CA GLU A 201 13.48 2.28 -0.75
C GLU A 201 12.59 1.43 -1.66
N HIS A 202 11.98 2.03 -2.68
CA HIS A 202 11.21 1.29 -3.68
C HIS A 202 12.10 0.38 -4.51
N THR A 203 13.26 0.83 -4.96
CA THR A 203 14.20 -0.03 -5.69
C THR A 203 14.76 -1.16 -4.82
N LYS A 204 15.12 -0.89 -3.56
CA LYS A 204 15.55 -1.93 -2.61
C LYS A 204 14.47 -2.98 -2.35
N LEU A 205 13.20 -2.62 -2.47
CA LEU A 205 12.11 -3.59 -2.35
C LEU A 205 12.23 -4.72 -3.37
N GLY A 206 12.61 -4.40 -4.61
CA GLY A 206 12.87 -5.40 -5.65
C GLY A 206 14.10 -6.26 -5.39
N GLU A 207 15.09 -5.75 -4.65
CA GLU A 207 16.26 -6.51 -4.22
C GLU A 207 15.90 -7.49 -3.08
N LYS A 208 15.05 -7.05 -2.14
CA LYS A 208 14.59 -7.86 -1.01
C LYS A 208 13.60 -8.95 -1.43
N TYR A 209 12.73 -8.65 -2.39
CA TYR A 209 11.71 -9.56 -2.91
C TYR A 209 12.01 -9.86 -4.39
N THR A 210 12.97 -10.74 -4.64
CA THR A 210 13.48 -11.03 -6.00
C THR A 210 12.36 -11.41 -6.98
N GLY A 211 11.35 -12.17 -6.55
CA GLY A 211 10.18 -12.53 -7.37
C GLY A 211 9.29 -11.35 -7.79
N HIS A 212 9.44 -10.18 -7.16
CA HIS A 212 8.70 -8.96 -7.47
C HIS A 212 9.57 -7.89 -8.14
N LYS A 213 10.87 -8.16 -8.38
CA LYS A 213 11.82 -7.17 -8.91
C LYS A 213 11.35 -6.53 -10.22
N THR A 214 10.96 -7.35 -11.18
CA THR A 214 10.48 -6.89 -12.49
C THR A 214 9.25 -6.00 -12.38
N LEU A 215 8.37 -6.30 -11.42
CA LEU A 215 7.16 -5.53 -11.15
C LEU A 215 7.47 -4.20 -10.45
N VAL A 216 8.37 -4.22 -9.47
CA VAL A 216 8.88 -3.03 -8.77
C VAL A 216 9.52 -2.07 -9.77
N ASP A 217 10.39 -2.58 -10.63
CA ASP A 217 11.10 -1.82 -11.67
C ASP A 217 10.12 -1.27 -12.72
N TRP A 218 9.13 -2.07 -13.14
CA TRP A 218 8.08 -1.62 -14.05
C TRP A 218 7.27 -0.47 -13.43
N GLY A 219 6.83 -0.61 -12.18
CA GLY A 219 6.06 0.42 -11.49
C GLY A 219 6.81 1.75 -11.39
N ARG A 220 8.10 1.70 -11.04
CA ARG A 220 8.98 2.86 -11.05
C ARG A 220 9.05 3.51 -12.44
N ASN A 221 9.35 2.72 -13.47
CA ASN A 221 9.44 3.21 -14.84
C ASN A 221 8.13 3.80 -15.36
N PHE A 222 6.99 3.19 -15.00
CA PHE A 222 5.67 3.70 -15.34
C PHE A 222 5.43 5.09 -14.72
N LEU A 223 5.73 5.27 -13.43
CA LEU A 223 5.59 6.58 -12.80
C LEU A 223 6.57 7.61 -13.35
N GLU A 224 7.87 7.29 -13.42
CA GLU A 224 8.91 8.23 -13.85
C GLU A 224 8.71 8.67 -15.30
N ASN A 225 8.52 7.71 -16.21
CA ASN A 225 8.58 7.98 -17.65
C ASN A 225 7.20 8.26 -18.27
N GLN A 226 6.10 7.88 -17.63
CA GLN A 226 4.75 8.07 -18.17
C GLN A 226 3.95 9.05 -17.31
N VAL A 227 3.71 8.73 -16.03
CA VAL A 227 2.77 9.50 -15.19
C VAL A 227 3.33 10.88 -14.86
N LEU A 228 4.55 10.97 -14.33
CA LEU A 228 5.19 12.24 -13.97
C LEU A 228 5.36 13.14 -15.19
N GLN A 229 5.82 12.58 -16.32
CA GLN A 229 5.97 13.35 -17.54
C GLN A 229 4.63 13.87 -18.07
N ALA A 230 3.57 13.07 -18.03
CA ALA A 230 2.24 13.48 -18.43
C ALA A 230 1.68 14.60 -17.52
N ILE A 231 1.90 14.51 -16.20
CA ILE A 231 1.49 15.55 -15.24
C ILE A 231 2.25 16.85 -15.51
N HIS A 232 3.58 16.76 -15.60
CA HIS A 232 4.44 17.91 -15.84
C HIS A 232 4.08 18.63 -17.15
N ASN A 233 4.00 17.89 -18.27
CA ASN A 233 3.66 18.46 -19.57
C ASN A 233 2.28 19.14 -19.56
N LYS A 234 1.30 18.51 -18.91
CA LYS A 234 -0.04 19.08 -18.80
C LYS A 234 -0.06 20.37 -17.99
N ASN A 235 0.61 20.40 -16.84
CA ASN A 235 0.68 21.59 -16.01
C ASN A 235 1.37 22.74 -16.75
N HIS A 236 2.51 22.50 -17.42
CA HIS A 236 3.18 23.52 -18.22
C HIS A 236 2.32 24.03 -19.38
N TRP A 237 1.60 23.12 -20.06
CA TRP A 237 0.64 23.52 -21.09
C TRP A 237 -0.46 24.40 -20.50
N GLN A 238 -1.01 24.06 -19.33
CA GLN A 238 -2.05 24.86 -18.66
C GLN A 238 -1.54 26.24 -18.27
N ILE A 239 -0.34 26.33 -17.68
CA ILE A 239 0.30 27.60 -17.32
C ILE A 239 0.50 28.47 -18.57
N SER A 240 1.02 27.89 -19.65
CA SER A 240 1.29 28.61 -20.91
C SER A 240 0.01 29.10 -21.59
N ASN A 241 -1.14 28.48 -21.29
CA ASN A 241 -2.46 28.84 -21.82
C ASN A 241 -3.31 29.63 -20.79
N GLY A 242 -2.70 30.13 -19.71
CA GLY A 242 -3.38 30.96 -18.71
C GLY A 242 -4.52 30.23 -17.97
N LYS A 243 -4.42 28.92 -17.80
CA LYS A 243 -5.38 28.11 -17.04
C LYS A 243 -4.95 28.03 -15.58
N GLU A 244 -5.92 28.08 -14.67
CA GLU A 244 -5.73 28.13 -13.21
C GLU A 244 -5.96 26.77 -12.51
N GLU A 245 -6.04 25.68 -13.28
CA GLU A 245 -6.27 24.34 -12.73
C GLU A 245 -5.06 23.46 -13.04
N LEU A 246 -4.26 23.11 -12.05
CA LEU A 246 -3.08 22.26 -12.16
C LEU A 246 -3.28 20.98 -11.34
N THR A 247 -2.43 19.98 -11.56
CA THR A 247 -2.64 18.66 -10.95
C THR A 247 -1.36 18.00 -10.44
N VAL A 248 -1.52 17.20 -9.39
CA VAL A 248 -0.59 16.13 -8.99
C VAL A 248 -1.30 14.77 -8.96
N TYR A 249 -2.45 14.68 -9.62
CA TYR A 249 -3.36 13.56 -9.55
C TYR A 249 -3.43 12.82 -10.89
N PHE A 250 -3.53 11.51 -10.80
CA PHE A 250 -3.78 10.64 -11.94
C PHE A 250 -4.84 9.61 -11.59
N TRP A 251 -5.42 9.02 -12.63
CA TRP A 251 -6.53 8.11 -12.53
C TRP A 251 -6.23 6.86 -13.34
N ILE A 252 -6.53 5.71 -12.76
CA ILE A 252 -6.28 4.39 -13.34
C ILE A 252 -7.62 3.67 -13.46
N HIS A 253 -7.93 3.20 -14.66
CA HIS A 253 -9.18 2.47 -14.90
C HIS A 253 -9.30 1.20 -14.04
N LYS A 254 -10.50 0.84 -13.58
CA LYS A 254 -10.68 -0.34 -12.72
C LYS A 254 -10.26 -1.67 -13.39
N ASP A 255 -10.48 -1.78 -14.69
CA ASP A 255 -10.23 -2.98 -15.50
C ASP A 255 -8.81 -3.00 -16.15
N VAL A 256 -7.81 -2.37 -15.52
CA VAL A 256 -6.39 -2.53 -15.91
C VAL A 256 -5.88 -3.94 -15.58
N PRO A 257 -4.76 -4.38 -16.17
CA PRO A 257 -4.11 -5.62 -15.75
C PRO A 257 -3.78 -5.60 -14.24
N GLU A 258 -3.95 -6.72 -13.54
CA GLU A 258 -3.74 -6.79 -12.08
C GLU A 258 -2.31 -6.43 -11.67
N MET A 259 -1.32 -6.76 -12.51
CA MET A 259 0.07 -6.32 -12.31
C MET A 259 0.22 -4.80 -12.21
N VAL A 260 -0.60 -4.02 -12.93
CA VAL A 260 -0.60 -2.56 -12.79
C VAL A 260 -1.05 -2.17 -11.38
N LYS A 261 -2.11 -2.80 -10.87
CA LYS A 261 -2.64 -2.51 -9.53
C LYS A 261 -1.61 -2.87 -8.47
N GLU A 262 -0.98 -4.03 -8.58
CA GLU A 262 0.08 -4.46 -7.66
C GLU A 262 1.30 -3.54 -7.68
N ALA A 263 1.78 -3.14 -8.86
CA ALA A 263 2.89 -2.19 -8.96
C ALA A 263 2.55 -0.86 -8.27
N LEU A 264 1.33 -0.33 -8.46
CA LEU A 264 0.85 0.88 -7.79
C LEU A 264 0.68 0.67 -6.28
N ARG A 265 0.29 -0.53 -5.84
CA ARG A 265 0.16 -0.91 -4.44
C ARG A 265 1.51 -0.85 -3.71
N LEU A 266 2.57 -1.38 -4.34
CA LEU A 266 3.95 -1.29 -3.81
C LEU A 266 4.45 0.17 -3.77
N LEU A 267 4.07 0.99 -4.74
CA LEU A 267 4.38 2.43 -4.75
C LEU A 267 3.61 3.22 -3.68
N CYS A 268 2.40 2.78 -3.32
CA CYS A 268 1.67 3.31 -2.17
C CYS A 268 2.36 2.95 -0.85
N TYR A 269 2.82 1.70 -0.73
CA TYR A 269 3.56 1.22 0.44
C TYR A 269 4.83 2.04 0.69
N THR A 270 5.62 2.32 -0.35
CA THR A 270 6.82 3.17 -0.23
C THR A 270 6.51 4.66 -0.12
N GLY A 271 5.23 5.04 -0.19
CA GLY A 271 4.75 6.41 0.01
C GLY A 271 5.09 7.37 -1.12
N ILE A 272 5.45 6.87 -2.30
CA ILE A 272 5.72 7.67 -3.50
C ILE A 272 4.42 8.20 -4.10
N ILE A 273 3.38 7.37 -4.08
CA ILE A 273 2.01 7.75 -4.42
C ILE A 273 1.08 7.45 -3.26
N ARG A 274 -0.13 8.01 -3.35
CA ARG A 274 -1.19 7.83 -2.36
C ARG A 274 -2.49 7.56 -3.09
N LYS A 275 -3.18 6.47 -2.73
CA LYS A 275 -4.56 6.23 -3.18
C LYS A 275 -5.47 7.22 -2.44
N ILE A 276 -6.21 8.04 -3.18
CA ILE A 276 -7.10 9.06 -2.60
C ILE A 276 -8.52 8.49 -2.48
N ASP A 277 -9.04 7.93 -3.56
CA ASP A 277 -10.40 7.41 -3.60
C ASP A 277 -10.61 6.41 -4.73
N ASP A 278 -11.54 5.50 -4.48
CA ASP A 278 -11.92 4.43 -5.37
C ASP A 278 -13.32 4.66 -5.93
N GLY A 279 -13.64 4.01 -7.05
CA GLY A 279 -14.97 4.17 -7.67
C GLY A 279 -15.19 5.53 -8.35
N VAL A 280 -14.15 6.33 -8.56
CA VAL A 280 -14.22 7.67 -9.13
C VAL A 280 -14.51 7.59 -10.63
N ARG A 281 -15.52 8.35 -11.09
CA ARG A 281 -15.83 8.46 -12.52
C ARG A 281 -14.87 9.42 -13.21
N ASN A 282 -14.37 9.00 -14.36
CA ASN A 282 -13.57 9.83 -15.24
C ASN A 282 -14.44 10.68 -16.20
N SER A 283 -13.81 11.49 -17.05
CA SER A 283 -14.51 12.33 -18.04
C SER A 283 -15.40 11.56 -19.04
N HIS A 284 -15.17 10.26 -19.19
CA HIS A 284 -15.92 9.35 -20.05
C HIS A 284 -16.88 8.43 -19.27
N SER A 285 -17.21 8.79 -18.01
CA SER A 285 -18.06 8.01 -17.10
C SER A 285 -17.58 6.59 -16.82
N LYS A 286 -16.29 6.30 -17.03
CA LYS A 286 -15.66 5.04 -16.62
C LYS A 286 -15.23 5.13 -15.17
N ILE A 287 -15.25 3.99 -14.50
CA ILE A 287 -14.94 3.87 -13.07
C ILE A 287 -13.48 3.44 -12.88
N GLY A 288 -12.82 4.02 -11.89
CA GLY A 288 -11.43 3.72 -11.58
C GLY A 288 -10.99 4.38 -10.28
N THR A 289 -9.70 4.35 -10.04
CA THR A 289 -9.10 4.78 -8.79
C THR A 289 -8.26 6.04 -9.02
N ARG A 290 -8.42 7.03 -8.15
CA ARG A 290 -7.62 8.26 -8.17
C ARG A 290 -6.42 8.12 -7.23
N TYR A 291 -5.26 8.50 -7.74
CA TYR A 291 -4.00 8.53 -7.02
C TYR A 291 -3.41 9.94 -7.04
N GLU A 292 -2.73 10.30 -5.97
CA GLU A 292 -1.87 11.46 -5.88
C GLU A 292 -0.42 11.00 -5.99
N ILE A 293 0.37 11.68 -6.81
CA ILE A 293 1.82 11.55 -6.77
C ILE A 293 2.41 12.59 -5.83
N LYS A 294 3.45 12.21 -5.08
CA LYS A 294 4.07 13.13 -4.14
C LYS A 294 4.49 14.42 -4.85
N TYR A 295 4.06 15.55 -4.29
CA TYR A 295 4.18 16.88 -4.87
C TYR A 295 5.64 17.22 -5.22
N GLY A 296 6.57 16.84 -4.34
CA GLY A 296 8.01 17.03 -4.58
C GLY A 296 8.53 16.30 -5.81
N CYS A 297 7.97 15.13 -6.17
CA CYS A 297 8.35 14.41 -7.39
C CYS A 297 7.96 15.21 -8.65
N VAL A 298 6.77 15.83 -8.66
CA VAL A 298 6.32 16.69 -9.76
C VAL A 298 7.19 17.93 -9.89
N LEU A 299 7.48 18.60 -8.77
CA LEU A 299 8.37 19.76 -8.77
C LEU A 299 9.78 19.43 -9.22
N SER A 300 10.26 18.25 -8.87
CA SER A 300 11.64 17.86 -9.14
C SER A 300 11.96 17.84 -10.63
N LEU A 301 10.97 17.69 -11.51
CA LEU A 301 11.17 17.73 -12.96
C LEU A 301 11.46 19.15 -13.49
N ASP A 302 11.02 20.20 -12.78
CA ASP A 302 11.23 21.58 -13.21
C ASP A 302 12.67 22.05 -12.93
N SER A 303 13.15 22.94 -13.81
CA SER A 303 14.38 23.70 -13.64
C SER A 303 14.37 24.63 -12.42
N ASN A 304 13.23 25.22 -12.08
CA ASN A 304 13.01 26.16 -10.98
C ASN A 304 11.87 25.67 -10.05
N PRO A 305 12.09 24.60 -9.25
CA PRO A 305 11.08 23.98 -8.39
C PRO A 305 10.36 24.96 -7.46
N GLN A 306 11.05 26.00 -6.97
CA GLN A 306 10.48 26.94 -6.00
C GLN A 306 9.39 27.80 -6.65
N SER A 307 9.69 28.43 -7.77
CA SER A 307 8.75 29.24 -8.56
C SER A 307 7.58 28.39 -9.05
N TYR A 308 7.85 27.19 -9.57
CA TYR A 308 6.80 26.28 -10.01
C TYR A 308 5.88 25.87 -8.85
N SER A 309 6.42 25.64 -7.66
CA SER A 309 5.63 25.33 -6.47
C SER A 309 4.67 26.42 -6.05
N GLU A 310 5.01 27.70 -6.22
CA GLU A 310 4.09 28.79 -5.90
C GLU A 310 2.87 28.79 -6.83
N ILE A 311 3.10 28.52 -8.11
CA ILE A 311 2.04 28.45 -9.12
C ILE A 311 1.21 27.19 -8.90
N LEU A 312 1.86 26.02 -8.78
CA LEU A 312 1.19 24.74 -8.60
C LEU A 312 0.35 24.70 -7.33
N GLY A 313 0.87 25.19 -6.20
CA GLY A 313 0.19 25.13 -4.91
C GLY A 313 -1.09 25.98 -4.86
N ARG A 314 -1.09 27.14 -5.53
CA ARG A 314 -2.27 28.02 -5.60
C ARG A 314 -3.37 27.50 -6.53
N ASN A 315 -2.99 26.73 -7.54
CA ASN A 315 -3.85 26.32 -8.63
C ASN A 315 -4.15 24.80 -8.59
N LEU A 316 -3.80 24.11 -7.52
CA LEU A 316 -3.97 22.66 -7.42
C LEU A 316 -5.45 22.29 -7.35
N ASP A 317 -5.93 21.47 -8.29
CA ASP A 317 -7.32 21.04 -8.36
C ASP A 317 -7.43 19.51 -8.45
N ILE A 318 -8.12 18.93 -7.47
CA ILE A 318 -8.36 17.49 -7.36
C ILE A 318 -9.24 16.91 -8.48
N ARG A 319 -10.01 17.77 -9.16
CA ARG A 319 -10.86 17.41 -10.31
C ARG A 319 -10.04 17.30 -11.59
N ARG A 320 -8.87 17.97 -11.64
CA ARG A 320 -7.98 17.89 -12.78
C ARG A 320 -7.11 16.65 -12.62
N ILE A 321 -7.26 15.67 -13.51
CA ILE A 321 -6.57 14.37 -13.41
C ILE A 321 -6.02 13.94 -14.75
N ASN A 322 -4.91 13.20 -14.76
CA ASN A 322 -4.45 12.46 -15.94
C ASN A 322 -5.01 11.05 -15.95
N GLU A 323 -5.71 10.68 -17.04
CA GLU A 323 -6.44 9.42 -17.13
C GLU A 323 -5.64 8.36 -17.89
N PHE A 324 -5.49 7.19 -17.29
CA PHE A 324 -4.89 6.01 -17.89
C PHE A 324 -5.94 4.90 -18.01
N GLY A 325 -6.44 4.71 -19.23
CA GLY A 325 -7.49 3.73 -19.55
C GLY A 325 -7.03 2.28 -19.47
N ALA A 326 -7.96 1.32 -19.54
CA ALA A 326 -7.70 -0.12 -19.38
C ALA A 326 -6.65 -0.71 -20.36
N ASN A 327 -6.51 -0.12 -21.55
CA ASN A 327 -5.64 -0.57 -22.64
C ASN A 327 -4.52 0.43 -22.94
N HIS A 328 -4.09 1.23 -21.96
CA HIS A 328 -3.06 2.24 -22.19
C HIS A 328 -1.77 1.61 -22.73
N SER A 329 -1.13 2.25 -23.71
CA SER A 329 0.07 1.71 -24.39
C SER A 329 1.24 1.44 -23.42
N ALA A 330 1.35 2.22 -22.36
CA ALA A 330 2.32 2.02 -21.28
C ALA A 330 2.24 0.63 -20.62
N TYR A 331 1.14 -0.10 -20.75
CA TYR A 331 0.98 -1.43 -20.17
C TYR A 331 1.55 -2.55 -21.06
N GLN A 332 1.93 -2.25 -22.30
CA GLN A 332 2.51 -3.27 -23.21
C GLN A 332 3.87 -3.78 -22.74
N SER A 333 4.59 -3.00 -21.93
CA SER A 333 5.87 -3.37 -21.34
C SER A 333 5.74 -4.13 -20.02
N LEU A 334 4.53 -4.50 -19.60
CA LEU A 334 4.33 -5.30 -18.40
C LEU A 334 5.12 -6.61 -18.53
N PRO A 335 5.87 -7.01 -17.49
CA PRO A 335 6.58 -8.28 -17.53
C PRO A 335 5.57 -9.42 -17.69
N GLN A 336 5.82 -10.33 -18.63
CA GLN A 336 5.15 -11.63 -18.60
C GLN A 336 5.63 -12.36 -17.35
N GLN A 337 4.71 -12.92 -16.57
CA GLN A 337 5.05 -13.63 -15.33
C GLN A 337 5.98 -14.81 -15.63
N ASN A 338 7.29 -14.62 -15.39
CA ASN A 338 8.23 -15.73 -15.27
C ASN A 338 8.28 -16.16 -13.81
N LEU A 339 7.30 -16.98 -13.40
CA LEU A 339 7.16 -17.51 -12.04
C LEU A 339 8.30 -18.45 -11.62
N ARG A 340 9.31 -18.66 -12.48
CA ARG A 340 10.51 -19.46 -12.20
C ARG A 340 11.57 -18.72 -11.37
N GLU A 341 11.37 -17.44 -11.06
CA GLU A 341 12.35 -16.63 -10.30
C GLU A 341 12.06 -16.55 -8.80
N VAL A 342 11.11 -17.33 -8.27
CA VAL A 342 10.87 -17.45 -6.83
C VAL A 342 11.97 -18.36 -6.24
N GLN A 343 12.96 -17.75 -5.57
CA GLN A 343 14.11 -18.47 -4.99
C GLN A 343 13.84 -19.11 -3.62
N ASP A 344 12.72 -18.77 -2.98
CA ASP A 344 12.33 -19.34 -1.69
C ASP A 344 11.57 -20.65 -1.93
N GLU A 345 12.17 -21.79 -1.53
CA GLU A 345 11.62 -23.14 -1.77
C GLU A 345 10.21 -23.32 -1.15
N GLU A 346 9.95 -22.66 -0.03
CA GLU A 346 8.65 -22.72 0.68
C GLU A 346 7.55 -21.94 -0.05
N ILE A 347 7.91 -20.75 -0.59
CA ILE A 347 7.01 -19.96 -1.45
C ILE A 347 6.81 -20.70 -2.79
N ALA A 348 7.85 -21.30 -3.35
CA ALA A 348 7.77 -22.05 -4.60
C ALA A 348 6.85 -23.27 -4.47
N GLU A 349 6.86 -23.98 -3.34
CA GLU A 349 5.95 -25.10 -3.09
C GLU A 349 4.49 -24.64 -2.90
N THR A 350 4.28 -23.53 -2.18
CA THR A 350 2.95 -22.92 -2.01
C THR A 350 2.39 -22.46 -3.35
N VAL A 351 3.19 -21.75 -4.15
CA VAL A 351 2.83 -21.32 -5.51
C VAL A 351 2.52 -22.50 -6.40
N ARG A 352 3.30 -23.59 -6.35
CA ARG A 352 2.99 -24.82 -7.09
C ARG A 352 1.65 -25.40 -6.68
N LYS A 353 1.35 -25.46 -5.38
CA LYS A 353 0.04 -25.92 -4.89
C LYS A 353 -1.09 -25.05 -5.44
N GLN A 354 -0.92 -23.73 -5.47
CA GLN A 354 -1.92 -22.81 -6.03
C GLN A 354 -2.09 -22.97 -7.54
N LEU A 355 -0.99 -23.06 -8.29
CA LEU A 355 -1.02 -23.22 -9.75
C LEU A 355 -1.76 -24.50 -10.19
N LEU A 356 -1.70 -25.55 -9.38
CA LEU A 356 -2.39 -26.82 -9.60
C LEU A 356 -3.86 -26.81 -9.19
N GLN A 357 -4.35 -25.76 -8.53
CA GLN A 357 -5.77 -25.67 -8.17
C GLN A 357 -6.65 -25.56 -9.42
N ASP A 358 -7.86 -26.10 -9.30
CA ASP A 358 -8.89 -26.02 -10.33
C ASP A 358 -9.41 -24.57 -10.47
N ILE A 359 -9.68 -24.12 -11.70
CA ILE A 359 -10.19 -22.77 -11.98
C ILE A 359 -11.54 -22.45 -11.31
N ASN A 360 -12.20 -23.43 -10.68
CA ASN A 360 -13.40 -23.23 -9.88
C ASN A 360 -13.20 -22.30 -8.68
N VAL A 361 -11.98 -22.19 -8.15
CA VAL A 361 -11.65 -21.28 -7.05
C VAL A 361 -11.69 -19.81 -7.49
N LEU A 362 -11.49 -19.55 -8.79
CA LEU A 362 -11.44 -18.20 -9.34
C LEU A 362 -12.82 -17.53 -9.24
N ASP A 363 -12.80 -16.22 -8.98
CA ASP A 363 -13.98 -15.35 -9.05
C ASP A 363 -14.42 -15.11 -10.51
N LEU A 364 -14.98 -16.16 -11.10
CA LEU A 364 -15.51 -16.21 -12.46
C LEU A 364 -16.92 -16.78 -12.43
N THR A 365 -17.75 -16.35 -13.38
CA THR A 365 -19.09 -16.92 -13.55
C THR A 365 -19.01 -18.39 -13.97
N ASP A 366 -20.03 -19.18 -13.62
CA ASP A 366 -20.10 -20.60 -14.00
C ASP A 366 -19.95 -20.82 -15.51
N TRP A 367 -20.53 -19.93 -16.32
CA TRP A 367 -20.38 -19.96 -17.78
C TRP A 367 -18.92 -19.78 -18.21
N GLN A 368 -18.18 -18.85 -17.60
CA GLN A 368 -16.76 -18.64 -17.92
C GLN A 368 -15.93 -19.88 -17.54
N LYS A 369 -16.22 -20.47 -16.38
CA LYS A 369 -15.57 -21.70 -15.91
C LYS A 369 -15.85 -22.87 -16.86
N GLU A 370 -17.11 -23.07 -17.26
CA GLU A 370 -17.51 -24.11 -18.22
C GLU A 370 -16.80 -23.93 -19.57
N LYS A 371 -16.74 -22.69 -20.08
CA LYS A 371 -16.09 -22.41 -21.37
C LYS A 371 -14.58 -22.66 -21.35
N LEU A 372 -13.90 -22.31 -20.26
CA LEU A 372 -12.49 -22.62 -20.06
C LEU A 372 -12.25 -24.13 -20.01
N LYS A 373 -13.05 -24.87 -19.22
CA LYS A 373 -12.97 -26.33 -19.16
C LYS A 373 -13.24 -27.00 -20.51
N GLY A 374 -14.19 -26.44 -21.28
CA GLY A 374 -14.52 -26.90 -22.63
C GLY A 374 -13.37 -26.82 -23.64
N VAL A 375 -12.36 -25.98 -23.39
CA VAL A 375 -11.12 -25.91 -24.20
C VAL A 375 -9.91 -26.55 -23.50
N GLY A 376 -10.15 -27.32 -22.44
CA GLY A 376 -9.09 -28.02 -21.70
C GLY A 376 -8.32 -27.17 -20.70
N VAL A 377 -8.78 -25.95 -20.39
CA VAL A 377 -8.21 -25.09 -19.35
C VAL A 377 -8.88 -25.42 -18.03
N ILE A 378 -8.19 -26.22 -17.20
CA ILE A 378 -8.75 -26.79 -15.96
C ILE A 378 -8.06 -26.22 -14.72
N THR A 379 -6.78 -25.88 -14.82
CA THR A 379 -5.97 -25.36 -13.70
C THR A 379 -5.61 -23.89 -13.88
N ILE A 380 -5.28 -23.22 -12.77
CA ILE A 380 -4.78 -21.83 -12.80
C ILE A 380 -3.53 -21.72 -13.70
N GLU A 381 -2.60 -22.67 -13.60
CA GLU A 381 -1.40 -22.72 -14.46
C GLU A 381 -1.75 -22.75 -15.96
N SER A 382 -2.72 -23.59 -16.33
CA SER A 382 -3.14 -23.73 -17.73
C SER A 382 -3.77 -22.43 -18.27
N LEU A 383 -4.40 -21.63 -17.43
CA LEU A 383 -4.96 -20.33 -17.82
C LEU A 383 -3.88 -19.23 -17.86
N LEU A 384 -2.92 -19.27 -16.94
CA LEU A 384 -1.82 -18.30 -16.88
C LEU A 384 -0.84 -18.43 -18.05
N SER A 385 -0.63 -19.65 -18.54
CA SER A 385 0.26 -19.93 -19.68
C SER A 385 -0.30 -19.52 -21.05
N LEU A 386 -1.58 -19.16 -21.14
CA LEU A 386 -2.23 -18.76 -22.39
C LEU A 386 -2.35 -17.23 -22.52
N ASP A 387 -2.18 -16.72 -23.73
CA ASP A 387 -2.42 -15.29 -24.01
C ASP A 387 -3.91 -14.97 -24.18
N GLU A 388 -4.30 -13.71 -23.94
CA GLU A 388 -5.69 -13.25 -24.17
C GLU A 388 -6.16 -13.55 -25.60
N GLU A 389 -5.27 -13.42 -26.59
CA GLU A 389 -5.56 -13.70 -28.00
C GLU A 389 -5.92 -15.16 -28.24
N TYR A 390 -5.28 -16.10 -27.54
CA TYR A 390 -5.64 -17.51 -27.62
C TYR A 390 -7.08 -17.74 -27.13
N LEU A 391 -7.44 -17.15 -25.98
CA LEU A 391 -8.78 -17.27 -25.41
C LEU A 391 -9.84 -16.72 -26.35
N ILE A 392 -9.58 -15.56 -26.96
CA ILE A 392 -10.47 -14.91 -27.93
C ILE A 392 -10.69 -15.81 -29.16
N ASN A 393 -9.62 -16.42 -29.67
CA ASN A 393 -9.67 -17.22 -30.90
C ASN A 393 -10.27 -18.62 -30.69
N LYS A 394 -10.14 -19.20 -29.50
CA LYS A 394 -10.53 -20.60 -29.23
C LYS A 394 -11.86 -20.75 -28.51
N ILE A 395 -12.32 -19.73 -27.79
CA ILE A 395 -13.54 -19.82 -26.99
C ILE A 395 -14.64 -18.98 -27.64
N TYR A 396 -15.69 -19.67 -28.10
CA TYR A 396 -16.86 -19.00 -28.68
C TYR A 396 -17.49 -18.01 -27.68
N GLN A 397 -17.75 -16.78 -28.15
CA GLN A 397 -18.26 -15.64 -27.37
C GLN A 397 -17.32 -15.10 -26.28
N VAL A 398 -16.02 -15.41 -26.33
CA VAL A 398 -15.01 -14.69 -25.55
C VAL A 398 -14.44 -13.58 -26.41
N GLY A 399 -14.86 -12.35 -26.13
CA GLY A 399 -14.21 -11.15 -26.68
C GLY A 399 -13.10 -10.63 -25.76
N PRO A 400 -12.40 -9.54 -26.16
CA PRO A 400 -11.27 -8.99 -25.42
C PRO A 400 -11.55 -8.71 -23.94
N ILE A 401 -12.73 -8.19 -23.62
CA ILE A 401 -13.13 -7.89 -22.24
C ILE A 401 -13.19 -9.18 -21.41
N ARG A 402 -13.84 -10.23 -21.91
CA ARG A 402 -14.01 -11.50 -21.19
C ARG A 402 -12.70 -12.25 -21.05
N ALA A 403 -11.86 -12.23 -22.09
CA ALA A 403 -10.52 -12.83 -22.04
C ALA A 403 -9.67 -12.18 -20.94
N ARG A 404 -9.70 -10.84 -20.86
CA ARG A 404 -9.03 -10.11 -19.78
C ARG A 404 -9.60 -10.42 -18.41
N THR A 405 -10.92 -10.46 -18.25
CA THR A 405 -11.54 -10.84 -16.97
C THR A 405 -11.06 -12.22 -16.50
N MET A 406 -11.02 -13.21 -17.40
CA MET A 406 -10.54 -14.56 -17.09
C MET A 406 -9.05 -14.55 -16.68
N LYS A 407 -8.20 -13.85 -17.43
CA LYS A 407 -6.76 -13.73 -17.12
C LYS A 407 -6.53 -12.99 -15.79
N ASN A 408 -7.22 -11.87 -15.58
CA ASN A 408 -7.10 -11.09 -14.36
C ASN A 408 -7.54 -11.89 -13.15
N ALA A 409 -8.60 -12.71 -13.23
CA ALA A 409 -9.00 -13.56 -12.10
C ALA A 409 -7.90 -14.55 -11.70
N ALA A 410 -7.27 -15.22 -12.67
CA ALA A 410 -6.15 -16.13 -12.39
C ALA A 410 -4.90 -15.41 -11.84
N ILE A 411 -4.58 -14.24 -12.39
CA ILE A 411 -3.44 -13.44 -11.95
C ILE A 411 -3.71 -12.87 -10.55
N ALA A 412 -4.92 -12.38 -10.28
CA ALA A 412 -5.33 -11.87 -8.97
C ALA A 412 -5.20 -12.94 -7.89
N GLU A 413 -5.74 -14.15 -8.15
CA GLU A 413 -5.63 -15.28 -7.21
C GLU A 413 -4.16 -15.58 -6.90
N LEU A 414 -3.32 -15.70 -7.93
CA LEU A 414 -1.91 -15.99 -7.73
C LEU A 414 -1.16 -14.87 -6.98
N LEU A 415 -1.46 -13.60 -7.28
CA LEU A 415 -0.88 -12.46 -6.59
C LEU A 415 -1.35 -12.36 -5.15
N GLU A 416 -2.61 -12.71 -4.88
CA GLU A 416 -3.16 -12.75 -3.53
C GLU A 416 -2.38 -13.70 -2.63
N TYR A 417 -1.84 -14.82 -3.15
CA TYR A 417 -0.97 -15.73 -2.40
C TYR A 417 0.52 -15.39 -2.46
N LEU A 418 1.02 -14.86 -3.59
CA LEU A 418 2.44 -14.49 -3.74
C LEU A 418 2.81 -13.25 -2.93
N SER A 419 1.87 -12.32 -2.88
CA SER A 419 1.92 -11.17 -1.99
C SER A 419 1.09 -11.43 -0.74
N GLY A 420 0.79 -12.70 -0.43
CA GLY A 420 -0.16 -13.27 0.54
C GLY A 420 0.43 -14.12 1.65
#